data_AF-A0AAN8IV86-F1
#
_entry.id   AF-A0AAN8IV86-F1
#
_cell.length_a   1.000
_cell.length_b   1.000
_cell.length_c   1.000
_cell.angle_alpha   90.00
_cell.angle_beta   90.00
_cell.angle_gamma   90.00
#
_symmetry.space_group_name_H-M   'P 1'
#
loop_
_entity.id
_entity.type
_entity.pdbx_description
1 polymer ?
#
loop_
_entity_poly.entity_id
_entity_poly.type
_entity_poly.pdbx_seq_one_letter_code
_entity_poly.pdbx_strand_id
1 'polypeptide(L)'
;MVMSANGLVTLVEPMPQLVQAMQCLLNEEVVAEAKQTQTQIGANVQKSANDLIDSWVRKASSEDVHDLGVDKLSEWNPATPNGCANLLFAKMMLNLYDVLIEHVWSQFHQSHSLSPVDQITALLGRRKELDEVLQEKYVRRKEAKVGSNEVGPTLDLKQADVLVNASTIAQVFESTVPQEASSIEVLSEVNCELLDWAIDRALALSQSLLDGFHPLHTMLCSTSAMISLASYLLDYYTATNCADWIESRDVSSPSKTKVRRCISSMVFEMAKSACMNFIN
;
A
#
# COMPACT_ATOMS: atom_id res chain seq x y z
N MET A 1 1.87 -10.06 -19.03
CA MET A 1 2.44 -9.79 -17.69
C MET A 1 2.91 -11.05 -16.97
N VAL A 2 2.33 -12.23 -17.21
CA VAL A 2 2.84 -13.52 -16.71
C VAL A 2 3.29 -14.39 -17.89
N MET A 3 4.44 -15.06 -17.77
CA MET A 3 4.93 -16.05 -18.74
C MET A 3 4.98 -17.43 -18.11
N SER A 4 4.62 -18.46 -18.88
CA SER A 4 4.86 -19.85 -18.51
C SER A 4 5.84 -20.48 -19.47
N ALA A 5 6.96 -20.97 -18.94
CA ALA A 5 7.97 -21.70 -19.70
C ALA A 5 8.51 -22.86 -18.86
N ASN A 6 8.56 -24.07 -19.45
CA ASN A 6 9.08 -25.28 -18.80
C ASN A 6 8.46 -25.60 -17.42
N GLY A 7 7.17 -25.31 -17.23
CA GLY A 7 6.46 -25.51 -15.97
C GLY A 7 6.71 -24.44 -14.90
N LEU A 8 7.58 -23.45 -15.17
CA LEU A 8 7.75 -22.26 -14.34
C LEU A 8 6.78 -21.18 -14.81
N VAL A 9 6.17 -20.47 -13.86
CA VAL A 9 5.32 -19.31 -14.10
C VAL A 9 6.01 -18.10 -13.48
N THR A 10 6.31 -17.08 -14.29
CA THR A 10 7.03 -15.88 -13.86
C THR A 10 6.28 -14.62 -14.21
N LEU A 11 6.40 -13.60 -13.35
CA LEU A 11 6.03 -12.24 -13.70
C LEU A 11 7.11 -11.65 -14.61
N VAL A 12 6.71 -11.08 -15.74
CA VAL A 12 7.65 -10.54 -16.74
C VAL A 12 7.96 -9.07 -16.45
N GLU A 13 6.97 -8.32 -15.95
CA GLU A 13 7.07 -6.88 -15.75
C GLU A 13 6.52 -6.54 -14.36
N PRO A 14 7.37 -6.08 -13.41
CA PRO A 14 6.96 -5.70 -12.08
C PRO A 14 6.33 -4.30 -12.11
N MET A 15 5.15 -4.20 -12.75
CA MET A 15 4.40 -2.94 -12.94
C MET A 15 4.28 -2.11 -11.66
N PRO A 16 3.90 -2.67 -10.48
CA PRO A 16 3.81 -1.89 -9.24
C PRO A 16 5.14 -1.24 -8.85
N GLN A 17 6.24 -1.98 -8.97
CA GLN A 17 7.58 -1.48 -8.65
C GLN A 17 8.05 -0.41 -9.64
N LEU A 18 7.66 -0.52 -10.91
CA LEU A 18 7.90 0.53 -11.90
C LEU A 18 7.16 1.81 -11.54
N VAL A 19 5.87 1.73 -11.21
CA VAL A 19 5.07 2.89 -10.78
C VAL A 19 5.66 3.50 -9.50
N GLN A 20 6.00 2.68 -8.51
CA GLN A 20 6.64 3.13 -7.26
C GLN A 20 7.95 3.89 -7.55
N ALA A 21 8.81 3.34 -8.42
CA ALA A 21 10.06 3.99 -8.78
C ALA A 21 9.82 5.33 -9.50
N MET A 22 8.85 5.39 -10.41
CA MET A 22 8.45 6.64 -11.05
C MET A 22 7.98 7.66 -10.03
N GLN A 23 7.12 7.27 -9.08
CA GLN A 23 6.63 8.15 -8.01
C GLN A 23 7.75 8.65 -7.10
N CYS A 24 8.68 7.78 -6.68
CA CYS A 24 9.84 8.20 -5.89
C CYS A 24 10.62 9.31 -6.60
N LEU A 25 10.88 9.15 -7.91
CA LEU A 25 11.60 10.14 -8.70
C LEU A 25 10.80 11.45 -8.85
N LEU A 26 9.49 11.35 -9.09
CA LEU A 26 8.60 12.51 -9.19
C LEU A 26 8.53 13.30 -7.86
N ASN A 27 8.59 12.60 -6.72
CA ASN A 27 8.51 13.21 -5.39
C ASN A 27 9.87 13.79 -4.94
N GLU A 28 11.01 13.18 -5.27
CA GLU A 28 12.33 13.74 -4.94
C GLU A 28 12.63 15.06 -5.67
N GLU A 29 12.13 15.23 -6.90
CA GLU A 29 12.28 16.48 -7.67
C GLU A 29 11.53 17.66 -7.01
N VAL A 30 10.51 17.38 -6.18
CA VAL A 30 9.74 18.38 -5.43
C VAL A 30 10.43 18.78 -4.12
N VAL A 31 11.17 17.86 -3.49
CA VAL A 31 11.78 18.06 -2.16
C VAL A 31 13.18 18.67 -2.21
N ALA A 32 13.92 18.51 -3.31
CA ALA A 32 15.25 19.09 -3.43
C ALA A 32 15.18 20.64 -3.54
N GLU A 33 15.56 21.36 -2.47
CA GLU A 33 15.79 22.82 -2.44
C GLU A 33 16.89 23.32 -3.41
N ALA A 34 17.34 22.48 -4.34
CA ALA A 34 18.24 22.88 -5.41
C ALA A 34 17.46 23.78 -6.38
N LYS A 35 18.04 24.94 -6.75
CA LYS A 35 17.49 25.82 -7.80
C LYS A 35 17.09 24.98 -9.02
N GLN A 36 15.78 24.77 -9.19
CA GLN A 36 15.22 24.01 -10.30
C GLN A 36 15.71 24.62 -11.61
N THR A 37 16.68 23.97 -12.24
CA THR A 37 17.00 24.18 -13.65
C THR A 37 16.17 23.17 -14.44
N GLN A 38 14.84 23.24 -14.27
CA GLN A 38 13.94 22.35 -14.97
C GLN A 38 13.99 22.71 -16.44
N THR A 39 14.63 21.84 -17.23
CA THR A 39 14.61 21.98 -18.68
C THR A 39 13.18 21.71 -19.18
N GLN A 40 12.81 22.29 -20.32
CA GLN A 40 11.54 21.99 -20.96
C GLN A 40 11.36 20.48 -21.24
N ILE A 41 12.47 19.77 -21.45
CA ILE A 41 12.50 18.31 -21.59
C ILE A 41 12.09 17.63 -20.27
N GLY A 42 12.66 18.07 -19.14
CA GLY A 42 12.31 17.55 -17.81
C GLY A 42 10.83 17.71 -17.49
N ALA A 43 10.28 18.92 -17.69
CA ALA A 43 8.86 19.19 -17.48
C ALA A 43 7.95 18.32 -18.36
N ASN A 44 8.32 18.09 -19.63
CA ASN A 44 7.56 17.23 -20.53
C ASN A 44 7.60 15.75 -20.12
N VAL A 45 8.75 15.26 -19.64
CA VAL A 45 8.89 13.89 -19.13
C VAL A 45 8.06 13.70 -17.87
N GLN A 46 8.13 14.64 -16.93
CA GLN A 46 7.35 14.64 -15.69
C GLN A 46 5.84 14.60 -16.00
N LYS A 47 5.38 15.47 -16.90
CA LYS A 47 3.99 15.49 -17.35
C LYS A 47 3.59 14.16 -17.99
N SER A 48 4.41 13.62 -18.88
CA SER A 48 4.12 12.34 -19.56
C SER A 48 4.04 11.18 -18.58
N ALA A 49 4.89 11.17 -17.54
CA ALA A 49 4.85 10.18 -16.47
C ALA A 49 3.55 10.30 -15.65
N ASN A 50 3.14 11.50 -15.26
CA ASN A 50 1.87 11.74 -14.57
C ASN A 50 0.67 11.33 -15.43
N ASP A 51 0.63 11.76 -16.70
CA ASP A 51 -0.46 11.41 -17.64
C ASP A 51 -0.60 9.88 -17.82
N LEU A 52 0.54 9.16 -17.82
CA LEU A 52 0.57 7.70 -17.90
C LEU A 52 0.00 7.05 -16.63
N ILE A 53 0.47 7.48 -15.45
CA ILE A 53 -0.03 6.97 -14.16
C ILE A 53 -1.53 7.29 -14.01
N ASP A 54 -1.97 8.48 -14.38
CA ASP A 54 -3.38 8.87 -14.37
C ASP A 54 -4.23 8.00 -15.31
N SER A 55 -3.66 7.55 -16.44
CA SER A 55 -4.33 6.59 -17.32
C SER A 55 -4.52 5.23 -16.63
N TRP A 56 -3.53 4.79 -15.84
CA TRP A 56 -3.63 3.57 -15.06
C TRP A 56 -4.60 3.71 -13.90
N VAL A 57 -4.64 4.86 -13.22
CA VAL A 57 -5.68 5.16 -12.21
C VAL A 57 -7.07 5.01 -12.82
N ARG A 58 -7.33 5.64 -13.96
CA ARG A 58 -8.64 5.56 -14.64
C ARG A 58 -9.00 4.12 -15.00
N LYS A 59 -8.06 3.38 -15.60
CA LYS A 59 -8.28 2.00 -16.01
C LYS A 59 -8.54 1.07 -14.82
N ALA A 60 -7.66 1.11 -13.82
CA ALA A 60 -7.74 0.28 -12.61
C ALA A 60 -8.97 0.59 -11.75
N SER A 61 -9.45 1.84 -11.77
CA SER A 61 -10.70 2.21 -11.09
C SER A 61 -11.93 1.61 -11.77
N SER A 62 -11.89 1.46 -13.10
CA SER A 62 -13.03 0.99 -13.89
C SER A 62 -13.14 -0.53 -13.96
N GLU A 63 -12.03 -1.26 -14.02
CA GLU A 63 -12.02 -2.72 -14.23
C GLU A 63 -12.29 -3.49 -12.92
N ASP A 64 -13.29 -4.36 -12.94
CA ASP A 64 -13.60 -5.25 -11.81
C ASP A 64 -12.83 -6.58 -11.89
N VAL A 65 -13.04 -7.48 -10.92
CA VAL A 65 -12.34 -8.78 -10.92
C VAL A 65 -12.69 -9.68 -12.11
N HIS A 66 -13.86 -9.49 -12.74
CA HIS A 66 -14.28 -10.23 -13.94
C HIS A 66 -13.56 -9.68 -15.17
N ASP A 67 -13.49 -8.35 -15.33
CA ASP A 67 -12.74 -7.68 -16.40
C ASP A 67 -11.25 -8.08 -16.35
N LEU A 68 -10.71 -8.23 -15.14
CA LEU A 68 -9.35 -8.68 -14.88
C LEU A 68 -9.15 -10.19 -15.07
N GLY A 69 -10.22 -10.98 -15.25
CA GLY A 69 -10.17 -12.43 -15.42
C GLY A 69 -9.74 -13.21 -14.16
N VAL A 70 -9.85 -12.59 -12.98
CA VAL A 70 -9.47 -13.17 -11.67
C VAL A 70 -10.64 -13.16 -10.70
N ASP A 71 -11.79 -13.60 -11.17
CA ASP A 71 -13.01 -13.70 -10.38
C ASP A 71 -13.07 -15.02 -9.57
N LYS A 72 -14.22 -15.28 -8.95
CA LYS A 72 -14.45 -16.48 -8.15
C LYS A 72 -14.52 -17.76 -8.98
N LEU A 73 -14.76 -17.69 -10.29
CA LEU A 73 -14.83 -18.81 -11.22
C LEU A 73 -13.47 -19.15 -11.82
N SER A 74 -12.50 -18.23 -11.76
CA SER A 74 -11.13 -18.47 -12.21
C SER A 74 -10.47 -19.68 -11.54
N GLU A 75 -9.50 -20.27 -12.23
CA GLU A 75 -8.66 -21.33 -11.68
C GLU A 75 -7.65 -20.72 -10.69
N TRP A 76 -7.61 -21.22 -9.46
CA TRP A 76 -6.70 -20.69 -8.42
C TRP A 76 -5.63 -21.69 -8.00
N ASN A 77 -5.72 -22.97 -8.40
CA ASN A 77 -4.84 -24.02 -7.90
C ASN A 77 -3.34 -23.72 -8.19
N PRO A 78 -2.49 -23.51 -7.17
CA PRO A 78 -1.09 -23.11 -7.36
C PRO A 78 -0.25 -24.22 -7.99
N ALA A 79 -0.72 -25.46 -7.97
CA ALA A 79 -0.09 -26.58 -8.66
C ALA A 79 -0.31 -26.56 -10.18
N THR A 80 -1.21 -25.69 -10.66
CA THR A 80 -1.49 -25.53 -12.09
C THR A 80 -0.85 -24.24 -12.61
N PRO A 81 -0.35 -24.20 -13.85
CA PRO A 81 0.22 -22.98 -14.42
C PRO A 81 -0.75 -21.79 -14.39
N ASN A 82 -2.03 -22.03 -14.72
CA ASN A 82 -3.06 -20.99 -14.72
C ASN A 82 -3.36 -20.47 -13.30
N GLY A 83 -3.52 -21.36 -12.31
CA GLY A 83 -3.78 -20.94 -10.94
C GLY A 83 -2.59 -20.22 -10.31
N CYS A 84 -1.36 -20.62 -10.64
CA CYS A 84 -0.16 -19.87 -10.26
C CYS A 84 -0.13 -18.49 -10.91
N ALA A 85 -0.45 -18.39 -12.22
CA ALA A 85 -0.50 -17.12 -12.94
C ALA A 85 -1.54 -16.16 -12.35
N ASN A 86 -2.74 -16.65 -12.03
CA ASN A 86 -3.80 -15.85 -11.43
C ASN A 86 -3.42 -15.34 -10.03
N LEU A 87 -2.74 -16.16 -9.22
CA LEU A 87 -2.24 -15.73 -7.91
C LEU A 87 -1.16 -14.64 -8.03
N LEU A 88 -0.20 -14.82 -8.94
CA LEU A 88 0.84 -13.83 -9.23
C LEU A 88 0.24 -12.51 -9.74
N PHE A 89 -0.70 -12.60 -10.68
CA PHE A 89 -1.37 -11.44 -11.23
C PHE A 89 -2.20 -10.69 -10.19
N ALA A 90 -3.00 -11.41 -9.39
CA ALA A 90 -3.80 -10.79 -8.33
C ALA A 90 -2.92 -10.09 -7.28
N LYS A 91 -1.81 -10.71 -6.88
CA LYS A 91 -0.85 -10.09 -5.95
C LYS A 91 -0.19 -8.84 -6.55
N MET A 92 0.21 -8.90 -7.82
CA MET A 92 0.72 -7.74 -8.55
C MET A 92 -0.34 -6.62 -8.62
N MET A 93 -1.61 -6.95 -8.89
CA MET A 93 -2.69 -5.96 -8.93
C MET A 93 -2.97 -5.32 -7.57
N LEU A 94 -2.95 -6.09 -6.47
CA LEU A 94 -3.05 -5.52 -5.12
C LEU A 94 -1.94 -4.50 -4.85
N ASN A 95 -0.70 -4.84 -5.22
CA ASN A 95 0.44 -3.92 -5.10
C ASN A 95 0.28 -2.72 -6.04
N LEU A 96 -0.28 -2.90 -7.24
CA LEU A 96 -0.57 -1.79 -8.17
C LEU A 96 -1.60 -0.83 -7.58
N TYR A 97 -2.67 -1.35 -6.97
CA TYR A 97 -3.67 -0.50 -6.30
C TYR A 97 -3.03 0.35 -5.20
N ASP A 98 -2.12 -0.22 -4.40
CA ASP A 98 -1.47 0.53 -3.31
C ASP A 98 -0.66 1.73 -3.80
N VAL A 99 0.13 1.56 -4.86
CA VAL A 99 0.93 2.67 -5.44
C VAL A 99 0.06 3.68 -6.16
N LEU A 100 -1.04 3.25 -6.79
CA LEU A 100 -2.00 4.16 -7.41
C LEU A 100 -2.79 4.96 -6.37
N ILE A 101 -3.15 4.36 -5.23
CA ILE A 101 -3.78 5.09 -4.12
C ILE A 101 -2.83 6.14 -3.58
N GLU A 102 -1.55 5.81 -3.39
CA GLU A 102 -0.51 6.78 -3.01
C GLU A 102 -0.40 7.93 -4.03
N HIS A 103 -0.47 7.63 -5.33
CA HIS A 103 -0.45 8.65 -6.39
C HIS A 103 -1.61 9.63 -6.23
N VAL A 104 -2.82 9.11 -6.16
CA VAL A 104 -4.03 9.93 -6.11
C VAL A 104 -4.11 10.67 -4.78
N TRP A 105 -3.61 10.10 -3.69
CA TRP A 105 -3.48 10.80 -2.42
C TRP A 105 -2.59 12.03 -2.53
N SER A 106 -1.45 11.95 -3.24
CA SER A 106 -0.60 13.12 -3.46
C SER A 106 -1.33 14.25 -4.20
N GLN A 107 -2.19 13.92 -5.15
CA GLN A 107 -3.02 14.89 -5.87
C GLN A 107 -4.12 15.49 -4.98
N PHE A 108 -4.73 14.67 -4.13
CA PHE A 108 -5.68 15.14 -3.12
C PHE A 108 -5.01 16.11 -2.16
N HIS A 109 -3.85 15.76 -1.61
CA HIS A 109 -3.11 16.58 -0.64
C HIS A 109 -2.73 17.96 -1.21
N GLN A 110 -2.52 18.06 -2.53
CA GLN A 110 -2.22 19.34 -3.19
C GLN A 110 -3.46 20.17 -3.53
N SER A 111 -4.57 19.53 -3.92
CA SER A 111 -5.73 20.21 -4.49
C SER A 111 -6.94 20.32 -3.55
N HIS A 112 -7.01 19.47 -2.53
CA HIS A 112 -8.16 19.25 -1.65
C HIS A 112 -9.50 19.11 -2.40
N SER A 113 -9.45 18.60 -3.63
CA SER A 113 -10.60 18.48 -4.51
C SER A 113 -11.30 17.12 -4.37
N LEU A 114 -12.56 17.06 -4.81
CA LEU A 114 -13.42 15.87 -4.70
C LEU A 114 -13.00 14.75 -5.68
N SER A 115 -12.48 15.12 -6.86
CA SER A 115 -12.15 14.15 -7.92
C SER A 115 -11.10 13.10 -7.49
N PRO A 116 -10.00 13.43 -6.79
CA PRO A 116 -9.10 12.44 -6.21
C PRO A 116 -9.77 11.53 -5.18
N VAL A 117 -10.73 12.04 -4.41
CA VAL A 117 -11.44 11.23 -3.39
C VAL A 117 -12.31 10.16 -4.04
N ASP A 118 -13.03 10.50 -5.11
CA ASP A 118 -13.81 9.53 -5.89
C ASP A 118 -12.91 8.40 -6.44
N GLN A 119 -11.71 8.78 -6.93
CA GLN A 119 -10.72 7.82 -7.44
C GLN A 119 -10.14 6.93 -6.33
N ILE A 120 -9.79 7.51 -5.16
CA ILE A 120 -9.33 6.75 -3.99
C ILE A 120 -10.41 5.74 -3.57
N THR A 121 -11.67 6.19 -3.50
CA THR A 121 -12.81 5.34 -3.13
C THR A 121 -12.96 4.17 -4.11
N ALA A 122 -12.89 4.43 -5.41
CA ALA A 122 -12.96 3.40 -6.43
C ALA A 122 -11.79 2.41 -6.31
N LEU A 123 -10.55 2.89 -6.19
CA LEU A 123 -9.36 2.02 -6.08
C LEU A 123 -9.38 1.17 -4.80
N LEU A 124 -9.78 1.75 -3.65
CA LEU A 124 -9.94 1.01 -2.40
C LEU A 124 -11.01 -0.08 -2.54
N GLY A 125 -12.13 0.23 -3.20
CA GLY A 125 -13.18 -0.73 -3.52
C GLY A 125 -12.67 -1.90 -4.37
N ARG A 126 -11.99 -1.63 -5.48
CA ARG A 126 -11.41 -2.65 -6.37
C ARG A 126 -10.35 -3.50 -5.69
N ARG A 127 -9.50 -2.88 -4.88
CA ARG A 127 -8.50 -3.57 -4.08
C ARG A 127 -9.15 -4.52 -3.07
N LYS A 128 -10.18 -4.07 -2.36
CA LYS A 128 -10.93 -4.87 -1.38
C LYS A 128 -11.64 -6.05 -2.05
N GLU A 129 -12.30 -5.81 -3.18
CA GLU A 129 -12.95 -6.85 -3.99
C GLU A 129 -11.97 -7.98 -4.36
N LEU A 130 -10.78 -7.61 -4.85
CA LEU A 130 -9.74 -8.59 -5.21
C LEU A 130 -9.16 -9.32 -4.00
N ASP A 131 -8.92 -8.63 -2.88
CA ASP A 131 -8.45 -9.27 -1.64
C ASP A 131 -9.49 -10.26 -1.09
N GLU A 132 -10.78 -9.92 -1.12
CA GLU A 132 -11.85 -10.82 -0.69
C GLU A 132 -11.88 -12.11 -1.52
N VAL A 133 -11.71 -12.01 -2.86
CA VAL A 133 -11.58 -13.19 -3.73
C VAL A 133 -10.38 -14.03 -3.32
N LEU A 134 -9.22 -13.42 -3.08
CA LEU A 134 -8.01 -14.13 -2.64
C LEU A 134 -8.21 -14.81 -1.28
N GLN A 135 -8.73 -14.11 -0.28
CA GLN A 135 -8.96 -14.66 1.05
C GLN A 135 -9.93 -15.84 1.01
N GLU A 136 -11.03 -15.75 0.26
CA GLU A 136 -11.98 -16.85 0.09
C GLU A 136 -11.29 -18.11 -0.47
N LYS A 137 -10.38 -17.93 -1.43
CA LYS A 137 -9.62 -19.04 -2.04
C LYS A 137 -8.54 -19.59 -1.11
N TYR A 138 -7.91 -18.78 -0.27
CA TYR A 138 -6.97 -19.25 0.75
C TYR A 138 -7.66 -19.99 1.91
N VAL A 139 -8.82 -19.52 2.37
CA VAL A 139 -9.60 -20.14 3.46
C VAL A 139 -10.14 -21.51 3.03
N ARG A 140 -10.78 -21.60 1.85
CA ARG A 140 -11.28 -22.88 1.31
C ARG A 140 -10.16 -23.93 1.17
N ARG A 141 -8.91 -23.51 0.93
CA ARG A 141 -7.75 -24.42 0.93
C ARG A 141 -7.35 -24.91 2.30
N LYS A 142 -7.37 -24.05 3.32
CA LYS A 142 -7.06 -24.46 4.70
C LYS A 142 -8.06 -25.54 5.15
N GLU A 143 -9.34 -25.36 4.81
CA GLU A 143 -10.39 -26.35 5.08
C GLU A 143 -10.18 -27.65 4.30
N ALA A 144 -9.85 -27.58 3.01
CA ALA A 144 -9.56 -28.77 2.19
C ALA A 144 -8.33 -29.56 2.68
N LYS A 145 -7.32 -28.88 3.25
CA LYS A 145 -6.11 -29.50 3.81
C LYS A 145 -6.32 -30.20 5.15
N VAL A 146 -7.41 -29.92 5.88
CA VAL A 146 -7.74 -30.62 7.14
C VAL A 146 -8.10 -32.10 6.89
N GLY A 147 -8.36 -32.50 5.64
CA GLY A 147 -8.65 -33.89 5.26
C GLY A 147 -7.62 -34.59 4.35
N SER A 148 -6.57 -33.90 3.89
CA SER A 148 -5.60 -34.45 2.94
C SER A 148 -4.18 -34.00 3.27
N ASN A 149 -3.27 -34.97 3.44
CA ASN A 149 -1.82 -34.78 3.61
C ASN A 149 -1.13 -34.32 2.32
N GLU A 150 -1.76 -33.45 1.54
CA GLU A 150 -1.10 -32.80 0.41
C GLU A 150 -0.23 -31.65 0.93
N VAL A 151 1.07 -31.95 1.02
CA VAL A 151 2.15 -30.95 0.98
C VAL A 151 2.13 -30.32 -0.42
N GLY A 152 1.10 -29.53 -0.69
CA GLY A 152 1.01 -28.73 -1.91
C GLY A 152 2.18 -27.74 -1.94
N PRO A 153 2.72 -27.41 -3.13
CA PRO A 153 3.86 -26.52 -3.26
C PRO A 153 3.59 -25.22 -2.50
N THR A 154 4.47 -24.89 -1.56
CA THR A 154 4.55 -23.54 -1.00
C THR A 154 4.86 -22.61 -2.16
N LEU A 155 3.86 -21.85 -2.56
CA LEU A 155 4.03 -20.78 -3.53
C LEU A 155 4.89 -19.71 -2.85
N ASP A 156 6.21 -19.83 -3.01
CA ASP A 156 7.16 -18.80 -2.62
C ASP A 156 7.03 -17.66 -3.62
N LEU A 157 5.98 -16.86 -3.43
CA LEU A 157 5.75 -15.62 -4.15
C LEU A 157 6.83 -14.64 -3.71
N LYS A 158 8.07 -14.82 -4.20
CA LYS A 158 9.18 -13.88 -4.00
C LYS A 158 8.99 -12.59 -4.79
N GLN A 159 7.77 -12.06 -4.85
CA GLN A 159 7.56 -10.70 -5.29
C GLN A 159 7.68 -9.82 -4.06
N ALA A 160 8.69 -8.96 -4.04
CA ALA A 160 8.80 -7.94 -3.01
C ALA A 160 7.55 -7.07 -3.07
N ASP A 161 6.86 -6.95 -1.94
CA ASP A 161 5.74 -6.03 -1.83
C ASP A 161 6.22 -4.60 -2.03
N VAL A 162 5.41 -3.81 -2.71
CA VAL A 162 5.64 -2.36 -2.77
C VAL A 162 5.40 -1.78 -1.38
N LEU A 163 6.15 -0.74 -1.07
CA LEU A 163 6.13 -0.05 0.20
C LEU A 163 5.60 1.36 -0.04
N VAL A 164 4.46 1.69 0.55
CA VAL A 164 3.92 3.06 0.50
C VAL A 164 4.82 3.97 1.35
N ASN A 165 5.06 5.20 0.88
CA ASN A 165 5.93 6.14 1.59
C ASN A 165 5.37 6.47 3.00
N ALA A 166 6.22 6.44 4.01
CA ALA A 166 5.88 6.80 5.38
C ALA A 166 5.28 8.21 5.47
N SER A 167 5.71 9.16 4.62
CA SER A 167 5.15 10.51 4.59
C SER A 167 3.71 10.49 4.10
N THR A 168 3.41 9.77 3.01
CA THR A 168 2.05 9.56 2.52
C THR A 168 1.16 8.96 3.60
N ILE A 169 1.62 7.90 4.27
CA ILE A 169 0.86 7.26 5.35
C ILE A 169 0.64 8.27 6.48
N ALA A 170 1.67 8.99 6.92
CA ALA A 170 1.54 10.01 7.97
C ALA A 170 0.53 11.11 7.60
N GLN A 171 0.50 11.58 6.34
CA GLN A 171 -0.47 12.57 5.86
C GLN A 171 -1.91 12.03 5.86
N VAL A 172 -2.12 10.75 5.52
CA VAL A 172 -3.42 10.11 5.65
C VAL A 172 -3.86 10.11 7.11
N PHE A 173 -2.98 9.70 8.02
CA PHE A 173 -3.26 9.71 9.45
C PHE A 173 -3.55 11.14 9.97
N GLU A 174 -2.78 12.15 9.56
CA GLU A 174 -3.03 13.55 9.87
C GLU A 174 -4.41 14.04 9.39
N SER A 175 -4.87 13.53 8.24
CA SER A 175 -6.15 13.91 7.63
C SER A 175 -7.35 13.07 8.09
N THR A 176 -7.13 12.06 8.94
CA THR A 176 -8.18 11.11 9.36
C THR A 176 -8.26 10.92 10.87
N VAL A 177 -7.14 11.03 11.59
CA VAL A 177 -7.06 10.72 13.01
C VAL A 177 -7.39 11.91 13.90
N PRO A 178 -6.75 13.09 13.77
CA PRO A 178 -6.97 14.23 14.66
C PRO A 178 -8.45 14.66 14.75
N GLN A 179 -8.84 15.31 15.85
CA GLN A 179 -10.20 15.81 15.99
C GLN A 179 -10.57 16.79 14.86
N GLU A 180 -9.61 17.62 14.44
CA GLU A 180 -9.72 18.58 13.36
C GLU A 180 -9.96 17.91 12.00
N ALA A 181 -9.58 16.64 11.82
CA ALA A 181 -9.83 15.89 10.58
C ALA A 181 -11.33 15.78 10.27
N SER A 182 -12.19 15.85 11.28
CA SER A 182 -13.65 15.87 11.11
C SER A 182 -14.15 17.06 10.29
N SER A 183 -13.35 18.12 10.15
CA SER A 183 -13.65 19.28 9.31
C SER A 183 -13.41 19.05 7.81
N ILE A 184 -12.73 17.96 7.43
CA ILE A 184 -12.47 17.60 6.03
C ILE A 184 -13.68 16.81 5.50
N GLU A 185 -14.78 17.53 5.24
CA GLU A 185 -16.06 16.93 4.83
C GLU A 185 -15.93 16.00 3.62
N VAL A 186 -15.03 16.36 2.68
CA VAL A 186 -14.82 15.64 1.44
C VAL A 186 -14.32 14.21 1.66
N LEU A 187 -13.64 13.92 2.78
CA LEU A 187 -13.15 12.57 3.10
C LEU A 187 -14.11 11.76 3.98
N SER A 188 -15.21 12.36 4.45
CA SER A 188 -16.10 11.74 5.45
C SER A 188 -16.61 10.35 5.05
N GLU A 189 -16.87 10.14 3.77
CA GLU A 189 -17.39 8.87 3.22
C GLU A 189 -16.32 7.79 3.05
N VAL A 190 -15.03 8.15 2.98
CA VAL A 190 -13.93 7.21 2.70
C VAL A 190 -12.96 7.04 3.89
N ASN A 191 -13.08 7.87 4.93
CA ASN A 191 -12.17 7.90 6.08
C ASN A 191 -11.93 6.53 6.72
N CYS A 192 -12.98 5.71 6.82
CA CYS A 192 -12.90 4.40 7.45
C CYS A 192 -12.02 3.43 6.64
N GLU A 193 -12.33 3.25 5.36
CA GLU A 193 -11.59 2.39 4.44
C GLU A 193 -10.16 2.89 4.22
N LEU A 194 -9.99 4.21 4.08
CA LEU A 194 -8.69 4.83 3.89
C LEU A 194 -7.78 4.63 5.11
N LEU A 195 -8.32 4.80 6.33
CA LEU A 195 -7.57 4.56 7.56
C LEU A 195 -7.18 3.09 7.70
N ASP A 196 -8.09 2.16 7.41
CA ASP A 196 -7.79 0.72 7.47
C ASP A 196 -6.71 0.33 6.45
N TRP A 197 -6.77 0.88 5.24
CA TRP A 197 -5.71 0.74 4.24
C TRP A 197 -4.38 1.30 4.76
N ALA A 198 -4.36 2.51 5.33
CA ALA A 198 -3.16 3.14 5.85
C ALA A 198 -2.53 2.34 7.00
N ILE A 199 -3.34 1.77 7.91
CA ILE A 199 -2.88 0.85 8.96
C ILE A 199 -2.21 -0.39 8.36
N ASP A 200 -2.81 -0.97 7.32
CA ASP A 200 -2.24 -2.15 6.66
C ASP A 200 -0.93 -1.86 5.95
N ARG A 201 -0.80 -0.67 5.35
CA ARG A 201 0.46 -0.24 4.72
C ARG A 201 1.51 0.13 5.77
N ALA A 202 1.12 0.75 6.88
CA ALA A 202 2.02 1.02 8.01
C ALA A 202 2.60 -0.28 8.60
N LEU A 203 1.77 -1.33 8.70
CA LEU A 203 2.22 -2.65 9.17
C LEU A 203 3.23 -3.26 8.20
N ALA A 204 2.90 -3.30 6.90
CA ALA A 204 3.80 -3.84 5.87
C ALA A 204 5.15 -3.10 5.86
N LEU A 205 5.11 -1.76 5.95
CA LEU A 205 6.31 -0.92 6.04
C LEU A 205 7.14 -1.27 7.28
N SER A 206 6.50 -1.33 8.45
CA SER A 206 7.19 -1.62 9.71
C SER A 206 7.80 -3.03 9.77
N GLN A 207 7.19 -4.01 9.10
CA GLN A 207 7.71 -5.37 8.99
C GLN A 207 8.90 -5.42 8.04
N SER A 208 8.81 -4.72 6.90
CA SER A 208 9.91 -4.62 5.96
C SER A 208 11.18 -4.03 6.60
N LEU A 209 11.04 -3.09 7.54
CA LEU A 209 12.19 -2.55 8.28
C LEU A 209 12.90 -3.59 9.16
N LEU A 210 12.18 -4.60 9.65
CA LEU A 210 12.76 -5.68 10.47
C LEU A 210 13.43 -6.77 9.63
N ASP A 211 12.92 -7.02 8.42
CA ASP A 211 13.37 -8.11 7.54
C ASP A 211 14.73 -7.84 6.86
N GLY A 212 15.29 -6.63 7.01
CA GLY A 212 16.60 -6.22 6.51
C GLY A 212 16.54 -4.92 5.71
N PHE A 213 17.70 -4.35 5.38
CA PHE A 213 17.76 -3.08 4.64
C PHE A 213 17.20 -3.23 3.22
N HIS A 214 16.13 -2.49 2.91
CA HIS A 214 15.62 -2.29 1.57
C HIS A 214 16.27 -1.03 0.98
N PRO A 215 16.78 -1.05 -0.27
CA PRO A 215 17.44 0.12 -0.88
C PRO A 215 16.61 1.39 -0.89
N LEU A 216 15.27 1.26 -0.92
CA LEU A 216 14.35 2.39 -0.87
C LEU A 216 13.98 2.84 0.55
N HIS A 217 14.42 2.18 1.63
CA HIS A 217 14.06 2.59 3.00
C HIS A 217 14.48 4.02 3.30
N THR A 218 15.62 4.49 2.80
CA THR A 218 16.03 5.89 3.01
C THR A 218 15.11 6.90 2.32
N MET A 219 14.55 6.55 1.16
CA MET A 219 13.60 7.40 0.43
C MET A 219 12.18 7.32 1.01
N LEU A 220 11.75 6.13 1.44
CA LEU A 220 10.38 5.84 1.86
C LEU A 220 10.15 5.99 3.37
N CYS A 221 11.21 5.97 4.18
CA CYS A 221 11.13 5.96 5.65
C CYS A 221 12.04 7.04 6.24
N SER A 222 11.85 8.30 5.83
CA SER A 222 12.58 9.40 6.47
C SER A 222 12.29 9.43 7.97
N THR A 223 13.30 9.74 8.78
CA THR A 223 13.16 9.71 10.24
C THR A 223 12.01 10.61 10.73
N SER A 224 11.82 11.78 10.13
CA SER A 224 10.72 12.70 10.47
C SER A 224 9.35 12.12 10.12
N ALA A 225 9.20 11.49 8.95
CA ALA A 225 7.96 10.84 8.56
C ALA A 225 7.63 9.65 9.47
N MET A 226 8.63 8.84 9.83
CA MET A 226 8.47 7.71 10.75
C MET A 226 8.07 8.14 12.16
N ILE A 227 8.67 9.23 12.68
CA ILE A 227 8.28 9.80 13.98
C ILE A 227 6.83 10.31 13.93
N SER A 228 6.47 11.05 12.88
CA SER A 228 5.11 11.59 12.71
C SER A 228 4.08 10.47 12.62
N LEU A 229 4.36 9.45 11.79
CA LEU A 229 3.53 8.27 11.66
C LEU A 229 3.38 7.53 13.00
N ALA A 230 4.48 7.32 13.73
CA ALA A 230 4.43 6.69 15.05
C ALA A 230 3.59 7.49 16.06
N SER A 231 3.63 8.83 15.99
CA SER A 231 2.81 9.70 16.82
C SER A 231 1.32 9.51 16.53
N TYR A 232 0.90 9.60 15.27
CA TYR A 232 -0.50 9.42 14.92
C TYR A 232 -1.01 7.99 15.17
N LEU A 233 -0.16 6.98 14.96
CA LEU A 233 -0.47 5.60 15.33
C LEU A 233 -0.69 5.47 16.83
N LEU A 234 0.10 6.16 17.65
CA LEU A 234 -0.07 6.18 19.10
C LEU A 234 -1.38 6.84 19.48
N ASP A 235 -1.66 8.04 18.95
CA ASP A 235 -2.92 8.77 19.18
C ASP A 235 -4.13 7.95 18.77
N TYR A 236 -4.07 7.32 17.59
CA TYR A 236 -5.10 6.37 17.15
C TYR A 236 -5.21 5.20 18.13
N TYR A 237 -4.10 4.60 18.60
CA TYR A 237 -4.15 3.45 19.49
C TYR A 237 -4.77 3.79 20.84
N THR A 238 -4.33 4.89 21.47
CA THR A 238 -4.80 5.36 22.78
C THR A 238 -6.14 6.09 22.72
N ALA A 239 -6.64 6.40 21.51
CA ALA A 239 -7.81 7.25 21.29
C ALA A 239 -7.64 8.61 21.99
N THR A 240 -6.48 9.23 21.79
CA THR A 240 -6.17 10.57 22.30
C THR A 240 -6.13 11.55 21.14
N ASN A 241 -6.71 12.74 21.33
CA ASN A 241 -6.77 13.79 20.30
C ASN A 241 -7.38 13.34 18.97
N CYS A 242 -8.25 12.33 18.97
CA CYS A 242 -8.79 11.77 17.74
C CYS A 242 -10.23 12.22 17.45
N ALA A 243 -10.66 12.10 16.19
CA ALA A 243 -12.04 12.31 15.79
C ALA A 243 -13.00 11.35 16.52
N ASP A 244 -14.20 11.81 16.84
CA ASP A 244 -15.19 11.09 17.66
C ASP A 244 -15.52 9.68 17.10
N TRP A 245 -15.51 9.54 15.78
CA TRP A 245 -15.77 8.24 15.13
C TRP A 245 -14.67 7.20 15.38
N ILE A 246 -13.43 7.63 15.67
CA ILE A 246 -12.31 6.75 16.05
C ILE A 246 -12.43 6.32 17.51
N GLU A 247 -12.84 7.21 18.41
CA GLU A 247 -13.06 6.87 19.82
C GLU A 247 -14.09 5.75 19.99
N SER A 248 -15.07 5.71 19.08
CA SER A 248 -16.10 4.65 19.05
C SER A 248 -15.58 3.26 18.66
N ARG A 249 -14.35 3.15 18.10
CA ARG A 249 -13.76 1.87 17.70
C ARG A 249 -13.22 1.11 18.92
N ASP A 250 -13.60 -0.16 19.04
CA ASP A 250 -13.15 -1.03 20.12
C ASP A 250 -11.62 -1.17 20.15
N VAL A 251 -11.04 -1.06 21.34
CA VAL A 251 -9.61 -1.32 21.63
C VAL A 251 -9.22 -2.75 21.26
N SER A 252 -10.16 -3.70 21.32
CA SER A 252 -9.95 -5.09 20.90
C SER A 252 -9.96 -5.30 19.38
N SER A 253 -10.22 -4.25 18.60
CA SER A 253 -10.32 -4.35 17.14
C SER A 253 -9.02 -4.88 16.49
N PRO A 254 -9.14 -5.65 15.40
CA PRO A 254 -7.97 -6.12 14.63
C PRO A 254 -7.05 -4.96 14.20
N SER A 255 -7.62 -3.80 13.87
CA SER A 255 -6.89 -2.58 13.54
C SER A 255 -5.97 -2.10 14.66
N LYS A 256 -6.46 -2.02 15.90
CA LYS A 256 -5.64 -1.58 17.06
C LYS A 256 -4.52 -2.57 17.36
N THR A 257 -4.76 -3.86 17.13
CA THR A 257 -3.72 -4.91 17.26
C THR A 257 -2.63 -4.75 16.20
N LYS A 258 -2.98 -4.46 14.94
CA LYS A 258 -2.02 -4.14 13.88
C LYS A 258 -1.19 -2.91 14.24
N VAL A 259 -1.85 -1.83 14.67
CA VAL A 259 -1.19 -0.58 15.08
C VAL A 259 -0.19 -0.80 16.21
N ARG A 260 -0.55 -1.56 17.25
CA ARG A 260 0.38 -1.91 18.33
C ARG A 260 1.64 -2.61 17.82
N ARG A 261 1.50 -3.52 16.85
CA ARG A 261 2.65 -4.20 16.22
C ARG A 261 3.51 -3.20 15.43
N CYS A 262 2.89 -2.29 14.68
CA CYS A 262 3.58 -1.24 13.93
C CYS A 262 4.46 -0.39 14.86
N ILE A 263 3.87 0.14 15.93
CA ILE A 263 4.57 0.99 16.91
C ILE A 263 5.77 0.24 17.49
N SER A 264 5.58 -1.02 17.89
CA SER A 264 6.66 -1.84 18.44
C SER A 264 7.82 -2.02 17.45
N SER A 265 7.54 -2.31 16.19
CA SER A 265 8.56 -2.48 15.14
C SER A 265 9.29 -1.16 14.85
N MET A 266 8.56 -0.06 14.75
CA MET A 266 9.12 1.27 14.47
C MET A 266 10.04 1.74 15.61
N VAL A 267 9.62 1.59 16.87
CA VAL A 267 10.45 1.94 18.04
C VAL A 267 11.72 1.10 18.09
N PHE A 268 11.64 -0.19 17.79
CA PHE A 268 12.81 -1.07 17.76
C PHE A 268 13.86 -0.60 16.75
N GLU A 269 13.46 -0.30 15.52
CA GLU A 269 14.40 0.15 14.48
C GLU A 269 14.93 1.57 14.75
N MET A 270 14.10 2.49 15.26
CA MET A 270 14.57 3.81 15.68
C MET A 270 15.60 3.72 16.82
N ALA A 271 15.37 2.86 17.81
CA ALA A 271 16.31 2.65 18.92
C ALA A 271 17.64 2.04 18.44
N LYS A 272 17.57 1.06 17.53
CA LYS A 272 18.75 0.45 16.90
C LYS A 272 19.57 1.47 16.10
N SER A 273 18.91 2.32 15.31
CA SER A 273 19.58 3.40 14.58
C SER A 273 20.24 4.42 15.51
N ALA A 274 19.58 4.78 16.62
CA ALA A 274 20.15 5.69 17.62
C ALA A 274 21.41 5.08 18.27
N CYS A 275 21.37 3.80 18.66
CA CYS A 275 22.51 3.10 19.23
C CYS A 275 23.71 3.01 18.27
N MET A 276 23.49 2.81 16.97
CA MET A 276 24.57 2.79 15.98
C MET A 276 25.25 4.15 15.83
N ASN A 277 24.51 5.26 15.93
CA ASN A 277 25.06 6.61 15.86
C ASN A 277 25.88 7.01 17.09
N PHE A 278 25.72 6.33 18.24
CA PHE A 278 26.51 6.57 19.45
C PHE A 278 27.86 5.82 19.47
N ILE A 279 28.10 4.92 18.51
CA ILE A 279 29.31 4.07 18.44
C ILE A 279 30.34 4.62 17.42
N ASN A 280 29.98 5.65 16.64
CA ASN A 280 30.87 6.38 15.73
C ASN A 280 31.21 7.76 16.26
#